data_AF-A0A1F3C9Q3-F1
#
_entry.id   AF-A0A1F3C9Q3-F1
#
_cell.length_a   1.000
_cell.length_b   1.000
_cell.length_c   1.000
_cell.angle_alpha   90.00
_cell.angle_beta   90.00
_cell.angle_gamma   90.00
#
_symmetry.space_group_name_H-M   'P 1'
#
loop_
_entity.id
_entity.type
_entity.pdbx_description
1 polymer ?
#
loop_
_entity_poly.entity_id
_entity_poly.type
_entity_poly.pdbx_seq_one_letter_code
_entity_poly.pdbx_strand_id
1 'polypeptide(L)'
;MEKSEEHKIISFKTYTVILFLLIVLTSVSVLVTKIDLGNISIIVALSIAGIKTILVFLFFMHLLYDKKMYSIMIAGVLILMTLVLIILFLDYQ
;
A
#
# COMPACT_ATOMS: atom_id res chain seq x y z
N MET A 1 23.91 9.87 40.54
CA MET A 1 22.68 10.34 39.87
C MET A 1 22.50 9.47 38.64
N GLU A 2 21.55 8.55 38.74
CA GLU A 2 21.20 7.58 37.71
C GLU A 2 20.63 8.31 36.48
N LYS A 3 21.21 8.05 35.32
CA LYS A 3 20.86 8.70 34.06
C LYS A 3 19.67 7.96 33.48
N SER A 4 18.47 8.51 33.67
CA SER A 4 17.23 7.99 33.13
C SER A 4 17.36 7.73 31.62
N GLU A 5 17.30 6.46 31.24
CA GLU A 5 17.17 6.04 29.86
C GLU A 5 15.77 6.42 29.37
N GLU A 6 15.68 7.56 28.70
CA GLU A 6 14.53 7.88 27.86
C GLU A 6 14.48 6.85 26.72
N HIS A 7 13.70 5.78 26.93
CA HIS A 7 13.19 4.93 25.86
C HIS A 7 12.40 5.80 24.90
N LYS A 8 13.10 6.40 23.93
CA LYS A 8 12.54 7.18 22.84
C LYS A 8 11.73 6.21 21.98
N ILE A 9 10.47 6.06 22.35
CA ILE A 9 9.46 5.24 21.68
C ILE A 9 9.36 5.76 20.25
N ILE A 10 10.08 5.12 19.35
CA ILE A 10 9.95 5.27 17.92
C ILE A 10 8.46 5.21 17.55
N SER A 11 8.04 6.11 16.66
CA SER A 11 6.65 6.54 16.43
C SER A 11 5.74 5.43 15.88
N PHE A 12 5.28 4.51 16.73
CA PHE A 12 4.23 3.52 16.41
C PHE A 12 2.90 4.18 16.02
N LYS A 13 2.64 5.40 16.52
CA LYS A 13 1.41 6.14 16.24
C LYS A 13 1.15 6.32 14.74
N THR A 14 2.20 6.60 13.96
CA THR A 14 2.08 6.80 12.51
C THR A 14 1.55 5.53 11.84
N TYR A 15 2.19 4.38 12.09
CA TYR A 15 1.77 3.09 11.55
C TYR A 15 0.33 2.72 11.90
N THR A 16 -0.09 2.93 13.14
CA THR A 16 -1.45 2.63 13.60
C THR A 16 -2.50 3.47 12.87
N VAL A 17 -2.26 4.77 12.67
CA VAL A 17 -3.18 5.65 11.91
C VAL A 17 -3.34 5.17 10.47
N ILE A 18 -2.25 4.76 9.83
CA ILE A 18 -2.27 4.33 8.43
C ILE A 18 -2.92 2.95 8.29
N LEU A 19 -2.72 2.05 9.26
CA LEU A 19 -3.43 0.78 9.32
C LEU A 19 -4.96 1.01 9.39
N PHE A 20 -5.39 1.97 10.20
CA PHE A 20 -6.79 2.35 10.29
C PHE A 20 -7.30 2.93 8.97
N LEU A 21 -6.52 3.80 8.32
CA LEU A 21 -6.86 4.36 7.00
C LEU A 21 -6.99 3.27 5.93
N LEU A 22 -6.11 2.27 5.94
CA LEU A 22 -6.19 1.11 5.04
C LEU A 22 -7.45 0.27 5.28
N ILE A 23 -7.84 0.06 6.53
CA ILE A 23 -9.09 -0.64 6.87
C ILE A 23 -10.29 0.13 6.32
N VAL A 24 -10.35 1.45 6.54
CA VAL A 24 -11.43 2.30 6.00
C VAL A 24 -11.49 2.21 4.48
N LEU A 25 -10.35 2.34 3.79
CA LEU A 25 -10.28 2.23 2.33
C LEU A 25 -10.77 0.85 1.84
N THR A 26 -10.47 -0.21 2.59
CA THR A 26 -10.97 -1.58 2.31
C THR A 26 -12.48 -1.65 2.44
N SER A 27 -13.04 -1.14 3.53
CA SER A 27 -14.48 -1.13 3.77
C SER A 27 -15.21 -0.36 2.68
N VAL A 28 -14.67 0.80 2.27
CA VAL A 28 -15.21 1.58 1.14
C VAL A 28 -15.17 0.77 -0.14
N SER A 29 -14.05 0.10 -0.45
CA SER A 29 -13.95 -0.75 -1.64
C SER A 29 -15.01 -1.85 -1.64
N VAL A 30 -15.22 -2.55 -0.52
CA VAL A 30 -16.22 -3.61 -0.40
C VAL A 30 -17.64 -3.06 -0.53
N LEU A 31 -17.92 -1.88 0.05
CA LEU A 31 -19.21 -1.20 -0.10
C LEU A 31 -19.48 -0.79 -1.54
N VAL A 32 -18.48 -0.26 -2.24
CA VAL A 32 -18.57 0.07 -3.67
C VAL A 32 -18.83 -1.18 -4.51
N THR A 33 -18.20 -2.31 -4.19
CA THR A 33 -18.49 -3.58 -4.90
C THR A 33 -19.87 -4.14 -4.55
N LYS A 34 -20.43 -3.83 -3.37
CA LYS A 34 -21.78 -4.25 -2.96
C LYS A 34 -22.89 -3.40 -3.55
N ILE A 35 -22.63 -2.13 -3.82
CA ILE A 35 -23.55 -1.25 -4.53
C ILE A 35 -23.28 -1.48 -6.00
N ASP A 36 -24.14 -2.21 -6.70
CA ASP A 36 -23.99 -2.50 -8.12
C ASP A 36 -24.02 -1.20 -8.96
N LEU A 37 -22.86 -0.56 -9.12
CA LEU A 37 -22.65 0.63 -9.96
C LEU A 37 -22.37 0.22 -11.43
N GLY A 38 -22.64 -1.05 -11.78
CA GLY A 38 -22.38 -1.61 -13.10
C GLY A 38 -20.90 -1.53 -13.48
N ASN A 39 -20.61 -1.15 -14.73
CA ASN A 39 -19.25 -1.06 -15.30
C ASN A 39 -18.31 -0.09 -14.55
N ILE A 40 -18.87 0.91 -13.85
CA ILE A 40 -18.07 1.92 -13.13
C ILE A 40 -17.46 1.31 -11.86
N SER A 41 -18.08 0.26 -11.30
CA SER A 41 -17.59 -0.44 -10.11
C SER A 41 -16.15 -0.95 -10.27
N ILE A 42 -15.80 -1.45 -11.47
CA ILE A 42 -14.48 -2.01 -11.76
C ILE A 42 -13.41 -0.90 -11.74
N ILE A 43 -13.70 0.24 -12.37
CA ILE A 43 -12.78 1.39 -12.43
C ILE A 43 -12.53 1.95 -11.03
N VAL A 44 -13.59 2.06 -10.22
CA VAL A 44 -13.49 2.55 -8.85
C VAL A 44 -12.75 1.54 -7.97
N ALA A 45 -13.04 0.24 -8.09
CA ALA A 45 -12.34 -0.81 -7.34
C ALA A 45 -10.83 -0.83 -7.66
N LEU A 46 -10.44 -0.74 -8.94
CA LEU A 46 -9.03 -0.67 -9.34
C LEU A 46 -8.34 0.59 -8.79
N SER A 47 -9.02 1.73 -8.84
CA SER A 47 -8.49 3.01 -8.34
C SER A 47 -8.23 2.94 -6.83
N ILE A 48 -9.19 2.40 -6.07
CA ILE A 48 -9.04 2.20 -4.62
C ILE A 48 -7.90 1.22 -4.31
N ALA A 49 -7.82 0.11 -5.06
CA ALA A 49 -6.73 -0.87 -4.92
C ALA A 49 -5.34 -0.24 -5.17
N GLY A 50 -5.22 0.63 -6.17
CA GLY A 50 -3.98 1.37 -6.46
C GLY A 50 -3.57 2.29 -5.31
N ILE A 51 -4.49 3.11 -4.81
CA ILE A 51 -4.23 4.03 -3.68
C ILE A 51 -3.81 3.24 -2.44
N LYS A 52 -4.51 2.14 -2.14
CA LYS A 52 -4.21 1.27 -1.01
C LYS A 52 -2.78 0.71 -1.08
N THR A 53 -2.37 0.28 -2.27
CA THR A 53 -1.04 -0.27 -2.55
C THR A 53 0.05 0.79 -2.35
N ILE A 54 -0.15 2.01 -2.85
CA ILE A 54 0.78 3.14 -2.66
C ILE A 54 0.95 3.46 -1.16
N LEU A 55 -0.15 3.47 -0.42
CA LEU A 55 -0.14 3.76 1.01
C LEU A 55 0.62 2.69 1.81
N VAL A 56 0.46 1.41 1.46
CA VAL A 56 1.25 0.31 2.04
C VAL A 56 2.73 0.49 1.73
N PHE A 57 3.11 0.82 0.48
CA PHE A 57 4.51 1.00 0.10
C PHE A 57 5.19 2.13 0.85
N LEU A 58 4.59 3.33 0.85
CA LEU A 58 5.19 4.52 1.46
C LEU A 58 5.39 4.35 2.97
N PHE A 59 4.45 3.71 3.64
CA PHE A 59 4.40 3.69 5.09
C PHE A 59 4.77 2.35 5.71
N PHE A 60 4.10 1.26 5.35
CA PHE A 60 4.36 -0.07 5.94
C PHE A 60 5.69 -0.65 5.50
N MET A 61 6.09 -0.39 4.24
CA MET A 61 7.36 -0.87 3.71
C MET A 61 8.56 0.01 4.09
N HIS A 62 8.35 0.95 5.02
CA HIS A 62 9.40 1.79 5.60
C HIS A 62 10.17 2.61 4.55
N LEU A 63 9.62 2.77 3.34
CA LEU A 63 10.30 3.34 2.17
C LEU A 63 10.78 4.78 2.38
N LEU A 64 10.05 5.53 3.22
CA LEU A 64 10.35 6.92 3.53
C LEU A 64 11.39 7.07 4.67
N TYR A 65 11.57 6.07 5.52
CA TYR A 65 12.38 6.15 6.75
C TYR A 65 13.58 5.18 6.80
N ASP A 66 13.62 4.17 5.92
CA ASP A 66 14.66 3.15 5.86
C ASP A 66 15.66 3.42 4.72
N LYS A 67 16.78 2.71 4.70
CA LYS A 67 17.84 2.93 3.71
C LYS A 67 17.30 2.75 2.28
N LYS A 68 17.63 3.70 1.39
CA LYS A 68 17.29 3.72 -0.06
C LYS A 68 17.46 2.37 -0.79
N MET A 69 18.31 1.48 -0.27
CA MET A 69 18.51 0.11 -0.75
C MET A 69 17.20 -0.71 -0.78
N TYR A 70 16.38 -0.70 0.28
CA TYR A 70 15.11 -1.43 0.28
C TYR A 70 14.16 -0.88 -0.77
N SER A 71 14.14 0.44 -0.97
CA SER A 71 13.32 1.05 -2.00
C SER A 71 13.67 0.63 -3.41
N ILE A 72 14.96 0.42 -3.69
CA ILE A 72 15.42 -0.05 -5.01
C ILE A 72 15.04 -1.52 -5.22
N MET A 73 15.19 -2.37 -4.21
CA MET A 73 14.80 -3.78 -4.31
C MET A 73 13.29 -3.94 -4.57
N ILE A 74 12.48 -3.17 -3.84
CA ILE A 74 11.02 -3.16 -3.99
C ILE A 74 10.62 -2.64 -5.38
N ALA A 75 11.23 -1.55 -5.84
CA ALA A 75 10.99 -1.01 -7.18
C ALA A 75 11.34 -2.04 -8.26
N GLY A 76 12.44 -2.79 -8.10
CA GLY A 76 12.83 -3.86 -9.01
C GLY A 76 11.79 -4.99 -9.08
N VAL A 77 11.26 -5.43 -7.94
CA VAL A 77 10.18 -6.43 -7.88
C VAL A 77 8.90 -5.89 -8.51
N LEU A 78 8.52 -4.64 -8.25
CA LEU A 78 7.33 -4.01 -8.86
C LEU A 78 7.45 -3.89 -10.38
N ILE A 79 8.62 -3.51 -10.90
CA ILE A 79 8.88 -3.46 -12.34
C ILE A 79 8.72 -4.84 -12.94
N LEU A 80 9.34 -5.86 -12.34
CA LEU A 80 9.23 -7.24 -12.81
C LEU A 80 7.78 -7.74 -12.78
N MET A 81 7.04 -7.44 -11.71
CA MET A 81 5.63 -7.82 -11.55
C MET A 81 4.75 -7.12 -12.61
N THR A 82 4.99 -5.83 -12.87
CA THR A 82 4.30 -5.07 -13.93
C THR A 82 4.61 -5.64 -15.31
N LEU A 83 5.86 -5.99 -15.57
CA LEU A 83 6.31 -6.56 -16.85
C LEU A 83 5.66 -7.93 -17.09
N VAL A 84 5.60 -8.78 -16.06
CA VAL A 84 4.89 -10.07 -16.10
C VAL A 84 3.40 -9.86 -16.38
N LEU A 85 2.74 -8.90 -15.71
CA LEU A 85 1.33 -8.58 -15.97
C LEU A 85 1.09 -8.13 -17.41
N ILE A 86 1.96 -7.27 -17.95
CA ILE A 86 1.88 -6.82 -19.34
C ILE A 86 1.99 -8.00 -20.31
N ILE A 87 2.99 -8.87 -20.11
CA ILE A 87 3.17 -10.08 -20.93
C ILE A 87 1.94 -10.99 -20.84
N LEU A 88 1.41 -11.23 -19.65
CA LEU A 88 0.20 -12.04 -19.45
C LEU A 88 -1.02 -11.48 -20.19
N PHE A 89 -1.21 -10.16 -20.19
CA PHE A 89 -2.29 -9.52 -20.92
C PHE A 89 -2.11 -9.57 -22.43
N LEU A 90 -0.86 -9.47 -22.92
CA LEU A 90 -0.52 -9.65 -24.33
C LEU A 90 -0.72 -11.09 -24.80
N ASP A 91 -0.48 -12.08 -23.93
CA ASP A 91 -0.62 -13.51 -24.22
C ASP A 91 -2.09 -13.99 -24.12
N TYR A 92 -2.90 -13.33 -23.29
CA TYR A 92 -4.33 -13.63 -23.17
C TYR A 92 -5.16 -13.13 -24.37
N GLN A 93 -4.61 -12.21 -25.18
CA GLN A 93 -5.27 -11.65 -26.36
C GLN A 93 -5.05 -12.51 -27.60
#